data_AF-A0A956EBI1-F1
#
_entry.id   AF-A0A956EBI1-F1
#
_cell.length_a   1.000
_cell.length_b   1.000
_cell.length_c   1.000
_cell.angle_alpha   90.00
_cell.angle_beta   90.00
_cell.angle_gamma   90.00
#
_symmetry.space_group_name_H-M   'P 1'
#
loop_
_entity.id
_entity.type
_entity.pdbx_description
1 polymer ?
#
loop_
_entity_poly.entity_id
_entity_poly.type
_entity_poly.pdbx_seq_one_letter_code
_entity_poly.pdbx_strand_id
1 'polypeptide(L)'
;YQNQATNPAIYLDLANLSRVDITDLAAFTSTDWDLALKRDLIRSNGGDSGTGAAEVAALSKAFDDVTSADATGASFEEDDYLDNLCIPQTDPTGKPVTPFSGWYEYDMQNMTLAPAAITYLIRAANGSDLYKLEILDYYSTPDGQTGATSARYRVRIGGL
;
A
#
# COMPACT_ATOMS: atom_id res chain seq x y z
N TYR A 1 -20.94 3.00 -7.03
CA TYR A 1 -20.98 2.34 -5.70
C TYR A 1 -21.38 0.86 -5.72
N GLN A 2 -22.16 0.33 -6.67
CA GLN A 2 -22.59 -1.09 -6.64
C GLN A 2 -21.52 -2.16 -6.96
N ASN A 3 -20.30 -1.78 -7.38
CA ASN A 3 -19.24 -2.74 -7.75
C ASN A 3 -18.17 -2.97 -6.67
N GLN A 4 -18.24 -2.32 -5.50
CA GLN A 4 -17.28 -2.61 -4.42
C GLN A 4 -17.62 -3.91 -3.67
N ALA A 5 -18.90 -4.28 -3.58
CA ALA A 5 -19.38 -5.43 -2.81
C ALA A 5 -18.95 -6.80 -3.37
N THR A 6 -18.49 -6.88 -4.62
CA THR A 6 -18.08 -8.14 -5.27
C THR A 6 -16.57 -8.34 -5.34
N ASN A 7 -15.77 -7.37 -4.88
CA ASN A 7 -14.30 -7.45 -4.85
C ASN A 7 -13.78 -6.61 -3.67
N PRO A 8 -13.80 -7.16 -2.44
CA PRO A 8 -13.32 -6.45 -1.25
C PRO A 8 -11.80 -6.27 -1.28
N ALA A 9 -11.28 -5.26 -0.58
CA ALA A 9 -9.85 -5.15 -0.39
C ALA A 9 -9.31 -6.28 0.50
N ILE A 10 -8.03 -6.59 0.36
CA ILE A 10 -7.28 -7.43 1.30
C ILE A 10 -6.63 -6.50 2.31
N TYR A 11 -7.00 -6.65 3.59
CA TYR A 11 -6.44 -5.91 4.70
C TYR A 11 -5.31 -6.70 5.34
N LEU A 12 -4.17 -6.06 5.60
CA LEU A 12 -2.96 -6.66 6.15
C LEU A 12 -2.59 -6.00 7.47
N ASP A 13 -2.20 -6.83 8.42
CA ASP A 13 -1.52 -6.45 9.66
C ASP A 13 -0.02 -6.75 9.48
N LEU A 14 0.81 -5.71 9.56
CA LEU A 14 2.25 -5.79 9.36
C LEU A 14 2.98 -6.36 10.58
N ALA A 15 2.43 -6.22 11.78
CA ALA A 15 3.01 -6.81 12.99
C ALA A 15 2.96 -8.33 12.94
N ASN A 16 1.85 -8.89 12.47
CA ASN A 16 1.66 -10.34 12.35
C ASN A 16 1.92 -10.89 10.95
N LEU A 17 2.21 -10.03 9.96
CA LEU A 17 2.35 -10.38 8.53
C LEU A 17 1.18 -11.23 8.04
N SER A 18 -0.04 -10.84 8.42
CA SER A 18 -1.24 -11.65 8.23
C SER A 18 -2.40 -10.85 7.68
N ARG A 19 -3.38 -11.55 7.10
CA ARG A 19 -4.63 -10.94 6.64
C ARG A 19 -5.57 -10.71 7.82
N VAL A 20 -6.16 -9.52 7.87
CA VAL A 20 -7.25 -9.19 8.79
C VAL A 20 -8.59 -9.59 8.17
N ASP A 21 -9.42 -10.30 8.94
CA ASP A 21 -10.79 -10.65 8.51
C ASP A 21 -11.76 -9.52 8.83
N ILE A 22 -11.81 -8.53 7.94
CA ILE A 22 -12.64 -7.34 8.09
C ILE A 22 -13.31 -6.98 6.75
N THR A 23 -14.46 -6.33 6.83
CA THR A 23 -15.18 -5.81 5.65
C THR A 23 -14.70 -4.41 5.28
N ASP A 24 -14.86 -4.03 4.01
CA ASP A 24 -14.52 -2.67 3.55
C ASP A 24 -15.22 -1.57 4.39
N LEU A 25 -16.45 -1.80 4.85
CA LEU A 25 -17.17 -0.84 5.68
C LEU A 25 -16.59 -0.75 7.10
N ALA A 26 -16.30 -1.88 7.74
CA ALA A 26 -15.78 -1.91 9.10
C ALA A 26 -14.33 -1.39 9.17
N ALA A 27 -13.56 -1.52 8.08
CA ALA A 27 -12.18 -1.07 8.01
C ALA A 27 -12.01 0.44 8.26
N PHE A 28 -12.99 1.26 7.87
CA PHE A 28 -12.95 2.72 8.08
C PHE A 28 -12.88 3.15 9.55
N THR A 29 -13.24 2.27 10.48
CA THR A 29 -13.26 2.56 11.93
C THR A 29 -12.39 1.60 12.75
N SER A 30 -11.58 0.77 12.09
CA SER A 30 -10.70 -0.21 12.74
C SER A 30 -9.24 0.21 12.64
N THR A 31 -8.48 -0.08 13.69
CA THR A 31 -7.02 0.08 13.74
C THR A 31 -6.29 -1.25 13.62
N ASP A 32 -6.99 -2.34 13.27
CA ASP A 32 -6.43 -3.70 13.26
C ASP A 32 -5.65 -4.01 11.97
N TRP A 33 -5.68 -3.12 10.99
CA TRP A 33 -5.02 -3.25 9.70
C TRP A 33 -4.09 -2.05 9.46
N ASP A 34 -3.01 -2.28 8.72
CA ASP A 34 -2.03 -1.25 8.35
C ASP A 34 -2.13 -0.90 6.87
N LEU A 35 -2.25 -1.92 6.00
CA LEU A 35 -2.34 -1.75 4.56
C LEU A 35 -3.58 -2.42 3.99
N ALA A 36 -4.20 -1.79 2.98
CA ALA A 36 -5.28 -2.38 2.20
C ALA A 36 -4.89 -2.47 0.73
N LEU A 37 -4.98 -3.67 0.15
CA LEU A 37 -4.66 -3.97 -1.24
C LEU A 37 -5.93 -4.21 -2.04
N LYS A 38 -6.11 -3.50 -3.15
CA LYS A 38 -7.26 -3.69 -4.05
C LYS A 38 -6.85 -3.47 -5.50
N ARG A 39 -6.67 -4.55 -6.25
CA ARG A 39 -5.99 -4.51 -7.55
C ARG A 39 -4.63 -3.86 -7.38
N ASP A 40 -4.31 -2.82 -8.13
CA ASP A 40 -3.08 -2.04 -8.09
C ASP A 40 -3.12 -0.87 -7.08
N LEU A 41 -4.25 -0.64 -6.41
CA LEU A 41 -4.36 0.37 -5.36
C LEU A 41 -3.86 -0.20 -4.02
N ILE A 42 -2.99 0.56 -3.37
CA ILE A 42 -2.52 0.32 -2.00
C ILE A 42 -2.88 1.54 -1.18
N ARG A 43 -3.53 1.29 -0.04
CA ARG A 43 -3.92 2.30 0.96
C ARG A 43 -3.26 2.00 2.29
N SER A 44 -2.96 3.04 3.06
CA SER A 44 -2.49 2.94 4.44
C SER A 44 -3.62 3.29 5.42
N ASN A 45 -3.62 2.72 6.63
CA ASN A 45 -4.61 3.05 7.66
C ASN A 45 -4.28 4.38 8.36
N GLY A 46 -4.39 5.47 7.62
CA GLY A 46 -4.25 6.85 8.06
C GLY A 46 -5.02 7.79 7.13
N GLY A 47 -5.18 9.04 7.53
CA GLY A 47 -5.89 10.06 6.74
C GLY A 47 -7.29 9.62 6.28
N ASP A 48 -7.57 9.77 4.99
CA ASP A 48 -8.85 9.47 4.36
C ASP A 48 -9.17 7.98 4.25
N SER A 49 -8.19 7.11 4.54
CA SER A 49 -8.32 5.67 4.34
C SER A 49 -8.83 4.92 5.57
N GLY A 50 -8.63 5.45 6.78
CA GLY A 50 -9.02 4.83 8.04
C GLY A 50 -8.62 5.63 9.26
N THR A 51 -9.05 5.18 10.44
CA THR A 51 -8.87 5.88 11.72
C THR A 51 -7.52 5.66 12.39
N GLY A 52 -6.62 4.87 11.80
CA GLY A 52 -5.25 4.71 12.29
C GLY A 52 -4.39 5.95 12.04
N ALA A 53 -3.14 5.87 12.47
CA ALA A 53 -2.12 6.91 12.30
C ALA A 53 -1.01 6.47 11.34
N ALA A 54 -1.34 5.64 10.34
CA ALA A 54 -0.35 5.15 9.40
C ALA A 54 0.12 6.27 8.48
N GLU A 55 1.44 6.35 8.30
CA GLU A 55 2.09 7.27 7.37
C GLU A 55 3.11 6.50 6.54
N VAL A 56 3.34 6.93 5.30
CA VAL A 56 4.25 6.25 4.37
C VAL A 56 5.20 7.24 3.73
N ALA A 57 6.45 6.82 3.53
CA ALA A 57 7.45 7.57 2.78
C ALA A 57 8.09 6.67 1.71
N ALA A 58 8.12 7.13 0.47
CA ALA A 58 8.78 6.44 -0.63
C ALA A 58 10.27 6.83 -0.71
N LEU A 59 11.16 5.84 -0.72
CA LEU A 59 12.61 6.04 -0.83
C LEU A 59 13.14 5.43 -2.13
N SER A 60 13.94 6.21 -2.86
CA SER A 60 14.81 5.70 -3.94
C SER A 60 16.07 5.09 -3.33
N LYS A 61 15.90 3.98 -2.60
CA LYS A 61 16.94 3.28 -1.84
C LYS A 61 16.64 1.78 -1.87
N ALA A 62 17.68 0.95 -1.92
CA ALA A 62 17.52 -0.50 -1.89
C ALA A 62 17.00 -0.97 -0.53
N PHE A 63 16.16 -2.01 -0.54
CA PHE A 63 15.49 -2.50 0.68
C PHE A 63 16.49 -2.83 1.80
N ASP A 64 17.61 -3.46 1.47
CA ASP A 64 18.61 -3.88 2.45
C ASP A 64 19.38 -2.70 3.07
N ASP A 65 19.43 -1.55 2.39
CA ASP A 65 20.12 -0.35 2.87
C ASP A 65 19.20 0.55 3.72
N VAL A 66 17.88 0.32 3.71
CA VAL A 66 16.92 1.08 4.52
C VAL A 66 16.97 0.63 5.98
N THR A 67 17.14 1.60 6.88
CA THR A 67 17.27 1.44 8.33
C THR A 67 16.35 2.41 9.09
N SER A 68 16.21 2.25 10.40
CA SER A 68 15.45 3.18 11.25
C SER A 68 16.01 4.61 11.25
N ALA A 69 17.28 4.83 10.93
CA ALA A 69 17.86 6.16 10.79
C ALA A 69 17.24 6.96 9.62
N ASP A 70 16.83 6.28 8.55
CA ASP A 70 16.22 6.92 7.39
C ASP A 70 14.86 7.56 7.75
N ALA A 71 14.15 7.03 8.75
CA ALA A 71 12.86 7.55 9.19
C ALA A 71 12.93 8.97 9.76
N THR A 72 14.09 9.43 10.25
CA THR A 72 14.23 10.78 10.82
C THR A 72 14.20 11.87 9.74
N GLY A 73 14.61 11.55 8.51
CA GLY A 73 14.66 12.48 7.38
C GLY A 73 13.62 12.19 6.30
N ALA A 74 12.76 11.20 6.50
CA ALA A 74 11.76 10.80 5.54
C ALA A 74 10.56 11.75 5.54
N SER A 75 10.04 12.06 4.35
CA SER A 75 8.77 12.76 4.18
C SER A 75 7.63 11.75 4.29
N PHE A 76 7.12 11.58 5.51
CA PHE A 76 5.95 10.75 5.78
C PHE A 76 4.67 11.48 5.37
N GLU A 77 3.78 10.76 4.70
CA GLU A 77 2.48 11.24 4.24
C GLU A 77 1.40 10.20 4.61
N GLU A 78 0.24 10.68 5.04
CA GLU A 78 -0.96 9.85 5.17
C GLU A 78 -1.64 9.70 3.80
N ASP A 79 -2.63 8.82 3.69
CA ASP A 79 -3.52 8.82 2.53
C ASP A 79 -4.41 10.09 2.57
N ASP A 80 -4.11 11.10 1.75
CA ASP A 80 -4.84 12.37 1.65
C ASP A 80 -5.36 12.58 0.21
N TYR A 81 -6.45 11.88 -0.12
CA TYR A 81 -7.07 11.90 -1.45
C TYR A 81 -8.41 12.63 -1.49
N LEU A 82 -8.83 13.29 -0.42
CA LEU A 82 -9.98 14.17 -0.37
C LEU A 82 -9.50 15.59 -0.13
N ASP A 83 -9.82 16.51 -1.04
CA ASP A 83 -9.51 17.91 -0.79
C ASP A 83 -10.40 18.52 0.32
N ASN A 84 -10.17 19.80 0.63
CA ASN A 84 -10.95 20.52 1.64
C ASN A 84 -12.45 20.69 1.32
N LEU A 85 -12.88 20.34 0.11
CA LEU A 85 -14.27 20.30 -0.33
C LEU A 85 -14.80 18.86 -0.41
N CYS A 86 -14.04 17.89 0.11
CA CYS A 86 -14.29 16.46 0.04
C CYS A 86 -14.39 15.92 -1.41
N ILE A 87 -13.67 16.54 -2.33
CA ILE A 87 -13.58 16.07 -3.73
C ILE A 87 -12.41 15.07 -3.84
N PRO A 88 -12.67 13.85 -4.32
CA PRO A 88 -11.63 12.85 -4.53
C PRO A 88 -10.57 13.32 -5.54
N GLN A 89 -9.31 13.30 -5.11
CA GLN A 89 -8.13 13.43 -5.93
C GLN A 89 -7.74 12.06 -6.46
N THR A 90 -7.70 11.93 -7.79
CA THR A 90 -7.42 10.66 -8.44
C THR A 90 -6.31 10.76 -9.45
N ASP A 91 -5.61 9.65 -9.66
CA ASP A 91 -4.68 9.48 -10.77
C ASP A 91 -5.42 9.51 -12.13
N PRO A 92 -4.71 9.56 -13.27
CA PRO A 92 -5.32 9.55 -14.60
C PRO A 92 -6.17 8.31 -14.92
N THR A 93 -6.09 7.25 -14.09
CA THR A 93 -6.89 6.03 -14.21
C THR A 93 -8.13 6.03 -13.29
N GLY A 94 -8.35 7.11 -12.54
CA GLY A 94 -9.49 7.30 -11.65
C GLY A 94 -9.35 6.61 -10.29
N LYS A 95 -8.13 6.21 -9.89
CA LYS A 95 -7.85 5.66 -8.56
C LYS A 95 -7.45 6.78 -7.59
N PRO A 96 -7.78 6.69 -6.30
CA PRO A 96 -7.27 7.62 -5.30
C PRO A 96 -5.75 7.74 -5.35
N VAL A 97 -5.23 8.96 -5.24
CA VAL A 97 -3.79 9.20 -5.07
C VAL A 97 -3.41 8.85 -3.64
N THR A 98 -2.38 8.04 -3.45
CA THR A 98 -1.88 7.62 -2.13
C THR A 98 -0.35 7.74 -2.12
N PRO A 99 0.30 7.67 -0.96
CA PRO A 99 1.77 7.60 -0.88
C PRO A 99 2.40 6.42 -1.65
N PHE A 100 1.62 5.41 -2.02
CA PHE A 100 2.05 4.29 -2.88
C PHE A 100 1.86 4.56 -4.38
N SER A 101 1.31 5.71 -4.77
CA SER A 101 1.17 6.08 -6.17
C SER A 101 2.54 6.15 -6.84
N GLY A 102 2.68 5.49 -7.98
CA GLY A 102 3.98 5.32 -8.66
C GLY A 102 4.75 4.07 -8.26
N TRP A 103 4.17 3.13 -7.50
CA TRP A 103 4.84 1.87 -7.17
C TRP A 103 5.16 0.99 -8.38
N TYR A 104 4.58 1.27 -9.55
CA TYR A 104 4.82 0.55 -10.79
C TYR A 104 5.00 1.50 -11.97
N GLU A 105 5.70 0.99 -12.97
CA GLU A 105 5.72 1.50 -14.34
C GLU A 105 4.86 0.59 -15.22
N TYR A 106 4.14 1.19 -16.19
CA TYR A 106 3.36 0.42 -17.15
C TYR A 106 4.24 -0.02 -18.32
N ASP A 107 4.45 -1.33 -18.45
CA ASP A 107 5.13 -1.92 -19.59
C ASP A 107 4.15 -2.01 -20.77
N MET A 108 4.29 -1.06 -21.70
CA MET A 108 3.49 -1.01 -22.93
C MET A 108 3.74 -2.19 -23.89
N GLN A 109 4.89 -2.86 -23.80
CA GLN A 109 5.22 -3.99 -24.66
C GLN A 109 4.48 -5.25 -24.20
N ASN A 110 4.49 -5.50 -22.89
CA ASN A 110 3.88 -6.69 -22.30
C ASN A 110 2.46 -6.44 -21.75
N MET A 111 2.02 -5.18 -21.72
CA MET A 111 0.76 -4.73 -21.13
C MET A 111 0.66 -5.09 -19.63
N THR A 112 1.78 -4.97 -18.91
CA THR A 112 1.92 -5.38 -17.50
C THR A 112 2.36 -4.23 -16.60
N LEU A 113 2.10 -4.35 -15.29
CA LEU A 113 2.68 -3.48 -14.27
C LEU A 113 4.01 -4.05 -13.78
N ALA A 114 5.09 -3.29 -13.91
CA ALA A 114 6.42 -3.64 -13.41
C ALA A 114 6.73 -2.80 -12.16
N PRO A 115 7.06 -3.41 -10.99
CA PRO A 115 7.39 -2.65 -9.80
C PRO A 115 8.55 -1.68 -10.03
N ALA A 116 8.40 -0.44 -9.56
CA ALA A 116 9.46 0.55 -9.53
C ALA A 116 10.49 0.22 -8.43
N ALA A 117 11.72 0.70 -8.59
CA ALA A 117 12.80 0.52 -7.61
C ALA A 117 12.61 1.47 -6.40
N ILE A 118 11.58 1.20 -5.61
CA ILE A 118 11.18 2.01 -4.45
C ILE A 118 11.10 1.11 -3.23
N THR A 119 11.72 1.55 -2.13
CA THR A 119 11.44 1.00 -0.79
C THR A 119 10.59 1.98 -0.02
N TYR A 120 9.49 1.50 0.54
CA TYR A 120 8.60 2.30 1.38
C TYR A 120 9.00 2.15 2.83
N LEU A 121 9.14 3.27 3.55
CA LEU A 121 9.03 3.31 5.00
C LEU A 121 7.57 3.46 5.37
N ILE A 122 7.11 2.71 6.36
CA ILE A 122 5.72 2.70 6.81
C ILE A 122 5.73 2.84 8.32
N ARG A 123 5.10 3.90 8.82
CA ARG A 123 4.61 3.98 10.19
C ARG A 123 3.25 3.27 10.22
N ALA A 124 3.11 2.27 11.09
CA ALA A 124 1.91 1.45 11.20
C ALA A 124 0.71 2.24 11.74
N ALA A 125 -0.48 1.63 11.71
CA ALA A 125 -1.72 2.23 12.17
C ALA A 125 -1.68 2.65 13.65
N ASN A 126 -0.79 2.06 14.45
CA ASN A 126 -0.57 2.44 15.85
C ASN A 126 0.26 3.71 16.04
N GLY A 127 0.82 4.28 14.97
CA GLY A 127 1.60 5.52 14.99
C GLY A 127 3.05 5.39 15.48
N SER A 128 3.49 4.20 15.90
CA SER A 128 4.84 4.01 16.46
C SER A 128 5.69 3.02 15.67
N ASP A 129 5.11 1.90 15.24
CA ASP A 129 5.90 0.81 14.68
C ASP A 129 6.33 1.13 13.26
N LEU A 130 7.58 0.84 12.94
CA LEU A 130 8.18 1.13 11.64
C LEU A 130 8.47 -0.15 10.88
N TYR A 131 8.06 -0.15 9.62
CA TYR A 131 8.32 -1.22 8.67
C TYR A 131 8.96 -0.64 7.42
N LYS A 132 9.69 -1.50 6.71
CA LYS A 132 10.05 -1.28 5.31
C LYS A 132 9.35 -2.29 4.42
N LEU A 133 8.95 -1.85 3.24
CA LEU A 133 8.27 -2.67 2.24
C LEU A 133 8.86 -2.44 0.86
N GLU A 134 9.08 -3.52 0.12
CA GLU A 134 9.43 -3.52 -1.31
C GLU A 134 8.43 -4.41 -2.05
N ILE A 135 7.93 -3.93 -3.19
CA ILE A 135 7.03 -4.71 -4.06
C ILE A 135 7.88 -5.39 -5.12
N LEU A 136 7.81 -6.73 -5.17
CA LEU A 136 8.65 -7.55 -6.02
C LEU A 136 7.93 -8.07 -7.25
N ASP A 137 6.62 -8.23 -7.19
CA ASP A 137 5.78 -8.71 -8.30
C ASP A 137 4.30 -8.36 -8.02
N TYR A 138 3.51 -8.20 -9.08
CA TYR A 138 2.06 -7.96 -9.06
C TYR A 138 1.24 -9.10 -9.67
N TYR A 139 1.91 -9.98 -10.42
CA TYR A 139 1.27 -11.11 -11.09
C TYR A 139 1.69 -12.45 -10.48
N SER A 140 2.13 -12.45 -9.21
CA SER A 140 2.80 -13.59 -8.62
C SER A 140 1.90 -14.84 -8.52
N THR A 141 2.49 -16.02 -8.60
CA THR A 141 1.85 -17.30 -8.34
C THR A 141 2.17 -17.78 -6.92
N PRO A 142 1.41 -18.73 -6.34
CA PRO A 142 1.66 -19.23 -4.99
C PRO A 142 3.07 -19.83 -4.78
N ASP A 143 3.72 -20.32 -5.84
CA ASP A 143 5.10 -20.80 -5.87
C ASP A 143 6.14 -19.68 -6.08
N GLY A 144 5.71 -18.42 -6.06
CA GLY A 144 6.57 -17.24 -6.11
C GLY A 144 7.11 -16.89 -7.50
N GLN A 145 6.59 -17.51 -8.57
CA GLN A 145 6.88 -17.13 -9.96
C GLN A 145 5.96 -15.99 -10.41
N THR A 146 6.20 -15.45 -11.61
CA THR A 146 5.30 -14.48 -12.25
C THR A 146 4.31 -15.23 -13.15
N GLY A 147 3.02 -14.98 -12.94
CA GLY A 147 1.90 -15.52 -13.71
C GLY A 147 1.18 -14.47 -14.54
N ALA A 148 -0.05 -14.78 -14.98
CA ALA A 148 -0.88 -13.89 -15.79
C ALA A 148 -2.09 -13.30 -15.03
N THR A 149 -2.30 -13.70 -13.78
CA THR A 149 -3.42 -13.19 -12.95
C THR A 149 -2.97 -11.96 -12.19
N SER A 150 -3.64 -10.83 -12.39
CA SER A 150 -3.37 -9.58 -11.69
C SER A 150 -3.79 -9.63 -10.21
N ALA A 151 -3.36 -8.63 -9.44
CA ALA A 151 -3.66 -8.47 -8.01
C ALA A 151 -3.08 -9.60 -7.14
N ARG A 152 -1.94 -10.16 -7.55
CA ARG A 152 -1.20 -11.16 -6.78
C ARG A 152 0.17 -10.61 -6.41
N TYR A 153 0.17 -9.86 -5.33
CA TYR A 153 1.37 -9.22 -4.84
C TYR A 153 2.36 -10.23 -4.28
N ARG A 154 3.63 -10.06 -4.64
CA ARG A 154 4.76 -10.55 -3.86
C ARG A 154 5.47 -9.35 -3.29
N VAL A 155 5.56 -9.28 -1.96
CA VAL A 155 6.21 -8.19 -1.24
C VAL A 155 7.27 -8.73 -0.31
N ARG A 156 8.28 -7.90 -0.05
CA ARG A 156 9.27 -8.10 1.01
C ARG A 156 8.99 -7.08 2.10
N ILE A 157 8.84 -7.55 3.34
CA ILE A 157 8.54 -6.70 4.49
C ILE A 157 9.56 -7.00 5.60
N GLY A 158 10.00 -5.96 6.30
CA GLY A 158 10.82 -6.09 7.51
C GLY A 158 10.55 -4.98 8.51
N GLY A 159 10.56 -5.29 9.81
CA GLY A 159 10.53 -4.28 10.87
C GLY A 159 11.85 -3.53 10.98
N LEU A 160 11.81 -2.32 11.54
CA LEU A 160 12.97 -1.42 11.73
C LEU A 160 13.22 -1.07 13.19
#